data_AF-A0A661IUZ0-F1
#
_entry.id   AF-A0A661IUZ0-F1
#
_cell.length_a   1.000
_cell.length_b   1.000
_cell.length_c   1.000
_cell.angle_alpha   90.00
_cell.angle_beta   90.00
_cell.angle_gamma   90.00
#
_symmetry.space_group_name_H-M   'P 1'
#
loop_
_entity.id
_entity.type
_entity.pdbx_description
1 polymer ?
#
loop_
_entity_poly.entity_id
_entity_poly.type
_entity_poly.pdbx_seq_one_letter_code
_entity_poly.pdbx_strand_id
1 'polypeptide(L)'
;MTIGTHGTAFTSYDVETNYKTQEEIDKEKVSFDETVSQTHEVEEVVYHTTTQIDGAKATTFIDPVTKKYAIVSLENETLDKLRGKFGEDDVIKKEDGSIRLTGDAEAFVSGWFADIAYSRNFLKADANNDGQLSEDEYKNTFNNFGVEGMAITERKGGNEELIAVSEKIVQSYGLASNESGYVNYREYDKAISLDDELNTTIQIDNNFDSEMSLDEAYSTKEDKNAQAVMTRHFEEFIKSIGDIDEYNVEMDKNSKNFNKLLNEENIENFDLNINFILDLFMQKDQKEQDRIIEKLLQLKEDNKEEPSIDVMDKVYTQEHLQRITQAQKDAKENNGLHLKTYSK
;
A
#
# COMPACT_ATOMS: atom_id res chain seq x y z
N MET A 1 -13.85 15.97 9.64
CA MET A 1 -12.57 15.24 9.69
C MET A 1 -12.46 14.41 8.42
N THR A 2 -11.57 14.81 7.52
CA THR A 2 -11.27 14.06 6.29
C THR A 2 -10.03 13.21 6.50
N ILE A 3 -9.96 12.06 5.83
CA ILE A 3 -8.86 11.10 5.95
C ILE A 3 -8.42 10.71 4.54
N GLY A 4 -7.10 10.72 4.29
CA GLY A 4 -6.54 10.33 3.00
C GLY A 4 -5.32 9.40 3.16
N THR A 5 -5.30 8.31 2.41
CA THR A 5 -4.16 7.37 2.34
C THR A 5 -3.54 7.43 0.94
N HIS A 6 -2.20 7.39 0.87
CA HIS A 6 -1.50 7.47 -0.40
C HIS A 6 -0.31 6.52 -0.52
N GLY A 7 -0.09 6.01 -1.73
CA GLY A 7 1.07 5.20 -2.08
C GLY A 7 0.84 3.70 -1.94
N THR A 8 1.83 2.95 -2.41
CA THR A 8 1.81 1.49 -2.55
C THR A 8 2.90 0.86 -1.69
N ALA A 9 2.51 -0.05 -0.80
CA ALA A 9 3.38 -0.74 0.14
C ALA A 9 4.22 -1.80 -0.58
N PHE A 10 3.55 -2.65 -1.35
CA PHE A 10 4.14 -3.75 -2.10
C PHE A 10 3.45 -3.88 -3.45
N THR A 11 4.17 -4.41 -4.43
CA THR A 11 3.67 -4.63 -5.79
C THR A 11 4.01 -6.05 -6.22
N SER A 12 3.04 -6.76 -6.77
CA SER A 12 3.24 -8.10 -7.30
C SER A 12 4.15 -8.06 -8.53
N TYR A 13 4.76 -9.19 -8.88
CA TYR A 13 5.45 -9.31 -10.17
C TYR A 13 4.43 -9.29 -11.30
N ASP A 14 4.81 -8.68 -12.43
CA ASP A 14 4.05 -8.79 -13.68
C ASP A 14 4.27 -10.19 -14.27
N VAL A 15 3.18 -10.96 -14.39
CA VAL A 15 3.20 -12.35 -14.83
C VAL A 15 2.24 -12.54 -15.99
N GLU A 16 2.74 -13.06 -17.09
CA GLU A 16 1.90 -13.42 -18.24
C GLU A 16 0.93 -14.54 -17.88
N THR A 17 -0.35 -14.31 -18.17
CA THR A 17 -1.41 -15.29 -18.05
C THR A 17 -1.14 -16.52 -18.92
N ASN A 18 -1.25 -17.70 -18.32
CA ASN A 18 -1.13 -18.98 -19.03
C ASN A 18 -2.28 -19.91 -18.66
N TYR A 19 -3.23 -20.07 -19.58
CA TYR A 19 -4.35 -20.99 -19.42
C TYR A 19 -3.94 -22.41 -19.78
N LYS A 20 -4.25 -23.35 -18.88
CA LYS A 20 -4.08 -24.77 -19.07
C LYS A 20 -5.43 -25.46 -19.00
N THR A 21 -5.63 -26.41 -19.90
CA THR A 21 -6.78 -27.31 -19.85
C THR A 21 -6.61 -28.37 -18.75
N GLN A 22 -7.71 -28.96 -18.31
CA GLN A 22 -7.68 -30.11 -17.39
C GLN A 22 -6.78 -31.24 -17.93
N GLU A 23 -6.84 -31.53 -19.24
CA GLU A 23 -6.01 -32.59 -19.85
C GLU A 23 -4.51 -32.28 -19.79
N GLU A 24 -4.13 -31.01 -19.87
CA GLU A 24 -2.74 -30.57 -19.71
C GLU A 24 -2.28 -30.68 -18.25
N ILE A 25 -3.16 -30.34 -17.31
CA ILE A 25 -2.90 -30.44 -15.87
C ILE A 25 -2.80 -31.90 -15.42
N ASP A 26 -3.64 -32.79 -15.92
CA ASP A 26 -3.62 -34.22 -15.60
C ASP A 26 -2.33 -34.91 -16.10
N LYS A 27 -1.64 -34.31 -17.08
CA LYS A 27 -0.34 -34.79 -17.56
C LYS A 27 0.83 -34.29 -16.70
N GLU A 28 0.63 -33.29 -15.84
CA GLU A 28 1.66 -32.81 -14.93
C GLU A 28 1.93 -33.86 -13.85
N LYS A 29 3.21 -34.22 -13.65
CA LYS A 29 3.61 -35.24 -12.67
C LYS A 29 3.70 -34.72 -11.24
N VAL A 30 3.29 -33.48 -10.99
CA VAL A 30 3.31 -32.86 -9.67
C VAL A 30 2.02 -33.23 -8.94
N SER A 31 2.14 -34.23 -8.06
CA SER A 31 1.09 -34.70 -7.15
C SER A 31 1.48 -34.40 -5.71
N PHE A 32 0.48 -34.11 -4.88
CA PHE A 32 0.64 -33.85 -3.45
C PHE A 32 0.69 -35.14 -2.60
N ASP A 33 0.58 -36.32 -3.21
CA ASP A 33 0.59 -37.59 -2.48
C ASP A 33 1.77 -37.66 -1.49
N GLU A 34 1.48 -38.14 -0.27
CA GLU A 34 2.20 -38.08 1.03
C GLU A 34 3.69 -38.48 1.06
N THR A 35 4.38 -38.51 -0.07
CA THR A 35 5.75 -38.95 -0.29
C THR A 35 6.72 -37.78 -0.51
N VAL A 36 6.42 -36.58 -0.03
CA VAL A 36 7.42 -35.50 0.14
C VAL A 36 7.91 -35.43 1.60
N SER A 37 7.62 -36.45 2.41
CA SER A 37 8.19 -36.59 3.76
C SER A 37 9.61 -37.18 3.77
N GLN A 38 10.22 -37.49 2.62
CA GLN A 38 11.56 -38.07 2.56
C GLN A 38 12.38 -37.48 1.40
N THR A 39 13.21 -36.50 1.74
CA THR A 39 14.54 -36.20 1.14
C THR A 39 14.65 -35.98 -0.38
N HIS A 40 15.11 -34.77 -0.73
CA HIS A 40 15.91 -34.41 -1.91
C HIS A 40 15.25 -34.49 -3.30
N GLU A 41 15.20 -33.32 -3.96
CA GLU A 41 15.10 -33.12 -5.41
C GLU A 41 13.86 -33.68 -6.12
N VAL A 42 12.73 -32.97 -5.98
CA VAL A 42 11.95 -32.71 -7.19
C VAL A 42 12.62 -31.50 -7.84
N GLU A 43 13.52 -31.70 -8.80
CA GLU A 43 14.28 -30.63 -9.47
C GLU A 43 13.38 -29.49 -9.99
N GLU A 44 12.09 -29.77 -10.16
CA GLU A 44 11.05 -28.86 -10.65
C GLU A 44 10.22 -28.16 -9.56
N VAL A 45 10.56 -28.25 -8.26
CA VAL A 45 9.83 -27.54 -7.18
C VAL A 45 10.74 -26.53 -6.50
N VAL A 46 10.28 -25.27 -6.39
CA VAL A 46 11.02 -24.18 -5.72
C VAL A 46 10.62 -23.99 -4.27
N TYR A 47 9.36 -24.29 -3.93
CA TYR A 47 8.82 -24.16 -2.59
C TYR A 47 7.75 -25.23 -2.36
N HIS A 48 7.78 -25.83 -1.17
CA HIS A 48 6.78 -26.78 -0.73
C HIS A 48 6.41 -26.47 0.72
N THR A 49 5.13 -26.19 0.96
CA THR A 49 4.61 -25.97 2.30
C THR A 49 4.89 -27.15 3.23
N THR A 50 5.42 -26.88 4.41
CA THR A 50 5.55 -27.85 5.50
C THR A 50 4.48 -27.60 6.58
N THR A 51 3.67 -26.56 6.42
CA THR A 51 2.73 -26.08 7.42
C THR A 51 1.34 -26.65 7.15
N GLN A 52 0.80 -27.39 8.11
CA GLN A 52 -0.61 -27.79 8.07
C GLN A 52 -1.47 -26.66 8.65
N ILE A 53 -2.22 -25.99 7.77
CA ILE A 53 -3.22 -25.00 8.16
C ILE A 53 -4.59 -25.67 8.08
N ASP A 54 -5.31 -25.70 9.19
CA ASP A 54 -6.66 -26.25 9.23
C ASP A 54 -7.57 -25.47 8.27
N GLY A 55 -8.27 -26.19 7.38
CA GLY A 55 -9.12 -25.54 6.39
C GLY A 55 -8.36 -24.96 5.18
N ALA A 56 -7.09 -25.31 4.99
CA ALA A 56 -6.35 -25.01 3.78
C ALA A 56 -6.24 -26.19 2.81
N LYS A 57 -5.87 -25.90 1.57
CA LYS A 57 -5.55 -26.87 0.51
C LYS A 57 -4.18 -26.60 -0.06
N ALA A 58 -3.44 -27.68 -0.29
CA ALA A 58 -2.25 -27.65 -1.12
C ALA A 58 -2.61 -27.11 -2.51
N THR A 59 -1.94 -26.04 -2.90
CA THR A 59 -2.21 -25.29 -4.12
C THR A 59 -0.94 -25.16 -4.92
N THR A 60 -0.99 -25.57 -6.18
CA THR A 60 0.18 -25.61 -7.08
C THR A 60 0.06 -24.57 -8.19
N PHE A 61 1.15 -23.85 -8.43
CA PHE A 61 1.33 -22.92 -9.55
C PHE A 61 2.79 -22.86 -9.99
N ILE A 62 3.05 -22.19 -11.12
CA ILE A 62 4.41 -21.98 -11.62
C ILE A 62 4.94 -20.66 -11.07
N ASP A 63 6.07 -20.71 -10.38
CA ASP A 63 6.80 -19.50 -9.97
C ASP A 63 7.35 -18.77 -11.21
N PRO A 64 7.03 -17.47 -11.39
CA PRO A 64 7.46 -16.72 -12.56
C PRO A 64 8.98 -16.50 -12.61
N VAL A 65 9.70 -16.60 -11.50
CA VAL A 65 11.15 -16.34 -11.43
C VAL A 65 11.94 -17.58 -11.84
N THR A 66 11.70 -18.73 -11.20
CA THR A 66 12.45 -19.96 -11.44
C THR A 66 11.84 -20.85 -12.53
N LYS A 67 10.58 -20.59 -12.92
CA LYS A 67 9.79 -21.43 -13.83
C LYS A 67 9.57 -22.85 -13.32
N LYS A 68 9.72 -23.05 -12.01
CA LYS A 68 9.45 -24.29 -11.28
C LYS A 68 8.12 -24.19 -10.56
N TYR A 69 7.61 -25.31 -10.07
CA TYR A 69 6.39 -25.35 -9.28
C TYR A 69 6.61 -24.80 -7.87
N ALA A 70 5.66 -23.99 -7.41
CA ALA A 70 5.47 -23.67 -6.01
C ALA A 70 4.23 -24.43 -5.52
N ILE A 71 4.35 -25.07 -4.36
CA ILE A 71 3.28 -25.79 -3.69
C ILE A 71 3.06 -25.12 -2.34
N VAL A 72 2.02 -24.31 -2.25
CA VAL A 72 1.68 -23.51 -1.06
C VAL A 72 0.44 -24.06 -0.37
N SER A 73 0.20 -23.64 0.86
CA SER A 73 -1.05 -23.92 1.59
C SER A 73 -1.97 -22.71 1.52
N LEU A 74 -3.03 -22.74 0.69
CA LEU A 74 -4.03 -21.65 0.64
C LEU A 74 -5.29 -22.02 1.41
N GLU A 75 -5.75 -21.10 2.24
CA GLU A 75 -6.99 -21.22 3.00
C GLU A 75 -8.21 -21.25 2.07
N ASN A 76 -9.28 -21.96 2.49
CA ASN A 76 -10.50 -22.03 1.70
C ASN A 76 -11.07 -20.65 1.38
N GLU A 77 -11.00 -19.69 2.30
CA GLU A 77 -11.46 -18.31 2.07
C GLU A 77 -10.67 -17.63 0.95
N THR A 78 -9.35 -17.80 0.92
CA THR A 78 -8.49 -17.32 -0.16
C THR A 78 -8.86 -17.97 -1.49
N LEU A 79 -9.08 -19.28 -1.50
CA LEU A 79 -9.48 -19.99 -2.71
C LEU A 79 -10.87 -19.56 -3.22
N ASP A 80 -11.82 -19.31 -2.31
CA ASP A 80 -13.15 -18.84 -2.66
C ASP A 80 -13.12 -17.40 -3.18
N LYS A 81 -12.26 -16.54 -2.60
CA LYS A 81 -12.00 -15.18 -3.11
C LYS A 81 -11.42 -15.22 -4.52
N LEU A 82 -10.46 -16.10 -4.79
CA LEU A 82 -9.88 -16.31 -6.14
C LEU A 82 -10.93 -16.81 -7.14
N ARG A 83 -11.72 -17.83 -6.78
CA ARG A 83 -12.83 -18.32 -7.62
C ARG A 83 -13.84 -17.22 -7.94
N GLY A 84 -14.19 -16.41 -6.94
CA GLY A 84 -15.13 -15.30 -7.11
C GLY A 84 -14.64 -14.24 -8.11
N LYS A 85 -13.33 -13.96 -8.12
CA LYS A 85 -12.72 -12.95 -9.01
C LYS A 85 -12.44 -13.49 -10.42
N PHE A 86 -11.79 -14.64 -10.52
CA PHE A 86 -11.22 -15.17 -11.77
C PHE A 86 -12.05 -16.29 -12.40
N GLY A 87 -12.95 -16.92 -11.62
CA GLY A 87 -13.77 -18.04 -12.05
C GLY A 87 -13.23 -19.39 -11.61
N GLU A 88 -14.10 -20.40 -11.63
CA GLU A 88 -13.77 -21.78 -11.23
C GLU A 88 -12.76 -22.45 -12.17
N ASP A 89 -12.76 -22.07 -13.45
CA ASP A 89 -11.88 -22.67 -14.47
C ASP A 89 -10.40 -22.31 -14.24
N ASP A 90 -10.12 -21.25 -13.48
CA ASP A 90 -8.77 -20.81 -13.10
C ASP A 90 -8.30 -21.41 -11.75
N VAL A 91 -9.18 -22.11 -11.01
CA VAL A 91 -8.92 -22.71 -9.69
C VAL A 91 -9.33 -24.19 -9.70
N ILE A 92 -8.53 -25.00 -10.38
CA ILE A 92 -8.87 -26.38 -10.70
C ILE A 92 -8.60 -27.31 -9.53
N LYS A 93 -9.61 -28.06 -9.11
CA LYS A 93 -9.47 -29.11 -8.10
C LYS A 93 -9.08 -30.44 -8.75
N LYS A 94 -7.93 -30.99 -8.36
CA LYS A 94 -7.45 -32.32 -8.80
C LYS A 94 -8.20 -33.46 -8.09
N GLU A 95 -8.07 -34.68 -8.62
CA GLU A 95 -8.69 -35.89 -8.05
C GLU A 95 -8.26 -36.16 -6.60
N ASP A 96 -7.00 -35.85 -6.25
CA ASP A 96 -6.43 -35.98 -4.90
C ASP A 96 -6.94 -34.90 -3.92
N GLY A 97 -7.73 -33.94 -4.41
CA GLY A 97 -8.30 -32.85 -3.64
C GLY A 97 -7.40 -31.63 -3.47
N SER A 98 -6.18 -31.65 -4.01
CA SER A 98 -5.31 -30.48 -4.16
C SER A 98 -5.85 -29.52 -5.22
N ILE A 99 -5.33 -28.29 -5.22
CA ILE A 99 -5.70 -27.25 -6.18
C ILE A 99 -4.54 -26.99 -7.14
N ARG A 100 -4.85 -26.79 -8.41
CA ARG A 100 -3.95 -26.27 -9.43
C ARG A 100 -4.52 -24.94 -9.93
N LEU A 101 -3.77 -23.85 -9.79
CA LEU A 101 -4.19 -22.58 -10.37
C LEU A 101 -3.87 -22.54 -11.86
N THR A 102 -4.60 -21.78 -12.65
CA THR A 102 -4.22 -21.49 -14.03
C THR A 102 -4.77 -20.12 -14.43
N GLY A 103 -4.49 -19.68 -15.65
CA GLY A 103 -5.05 -18.43 -16.16
C GLY A 103 -4.66 -17.24 -15.30
N ASP A 104 -5.63 -16.37 -15.06
CA ASP A 104 -5.43 -15.11 -14.37
C ASP A 104 -5.24 -15.32 -12.87
N ALA A 105 -5.86 -16.35 -12.29
CA ALA A 105 -5.60 -16.71 -10.89
C ALA A 105 -4.16 -17.18 -10.67
N GLU A 106 -3.58 -17.97 -11.59
CA GLU A 106 -2.16 -18.34 -11.53
C GLU A 106 -1.27 -17.10 -11.67
N ALA A 107 -1.51 -16.24 -12.66
CA ALA A 107 -0.73 -15.03 -12.85
C ALA A 107 -0.72 -14.14 -11.60
N PHE A 108 -1.90 -13.89 -11.03
CA PHE A 108 -2.06 -13.07 -9.82
C PHE A 108 -1.35 -13.67 -8.60
N VAL A 109 -1.64 -14.94 -8.27
CA VAL A 109 -1.06 -15.58 -7.07
C VAL A 109 0.44 -15.78 -7.22
N SER A 110 0.92 -16.14 -8.41
CA SER A 110 2.35 -16.37 -8.65
C SER A 110 3.13 -15.05 -8.68
N GLY A 111 2.52 -13.96 -9.13
CA GLY A 111 3.06 -12.61 -9.05
C GLY A 111 3.24 -12.16 -7.60
N TRP A 112 2.23 -12.37 -6.76
CA TRP A 112 2.35 -12.11 -5.33
C TRP A 112 3.38 -13.03 -4.70
N PHE A 113 3.32 -14.34 -4.89
CA PHE A 113 4.32 -15.28 -4.39
C PHE A 113 5.75 -14.83 -4.68
N ALA A 114 6.04 -14.38 -5.90
CA ALA A 114 7.38 -13.91 -6.27
C ALA A 114 7.80 -12.65 -5.49
N ASP A 115 6.89 -11.71 -5.23
CA ASP A 115 7.15 -10.57 -4.35
C ASP A 115 7.53 -11.04 -2.95
N ILE A 116 6.74 -11.94 -2.36
CA ILE A 116 6.97 -12.45 -1.00
C ILE A 116 8.28 -13.22 -0.90
N ALA A 117 8.47 -14.16 -1.81
CA ALA A 117 9.60 -15.07 -1.86
C ALA A 117 10.93 -14.32 -2.06
N TYR A 118 10.95 -13.36 -2.99
CA TYR A 118 12.19 -12.77 -3.50
C TYR A 118 12.39 -11.31 -3.11
N SER A 119 11.41 -10.44 -3.34
CA SER A 119 11.53 -9.01 -3.00
C SER A 119 11.47 -8.79 -1.49
N ARG A 120 10.54 -9.47 -0.82
CA ARG A 120 10.40 -9.46 0.65
C ARG A 120 11.26 -10.51 1.34
N ASN A 121 12.00 -11.30 0.56
CA ASN A 121 13.10 -12.16 1.00
C ASN A 121 12.69 -13.34 1.92
N PHE A 122 11.44 -13.80 1.86
CA PHE A 122 10.94 -14.86 2.75
C PHE A 122 11.70 -16.19 2.58
N LEU A 123 11.99 -16.60 1.33
CA LEU A 123 12.69 -17.88 1.09
C LEU A 123 14.10 -17.91 1.66
N LYS A 124 14.80 -16.77 1.64
CA LYS A 124 16.16 -16.68 2.16
C LYS A 124 16.18 -16.39 3.67
N ALA A 125 15.11 -15.78 4.18
CA ALA A 125 14.95 -15.48 5.59
C ALA A 125 14.75 -16.76 6.41
N ASP A 126 14.01 -17.75 5.90
CA ASP A 126 13.93 -19.12 6.44
C ASP A 126 15.27 -19.84 6.25
N ALA A 127 16.22 -19.55 7.16
CA ALA A 127 17.59 -20.00 7.03
C ALA A 127 17.74 -21.49 7.33
N ASN A 128 16.85 -22.02 8.17
CA ASN A 128 16.85 -23.44 8.56
C ASN A 128 16.03 -24.32 7.57
N ASN A 129 15.23 -23.71 6.68
CA ASN A 129 14.36 -24.34 5.69
C ASN A 129 13.31 -25.28 6.31
N ASP A 130 12.78 -24.92 7.49
CA ASP A 130 11.70 -25.66 8.14
C ASP A 130 10.30 -25.21 7.67
N GLY A 131 10.24 -24.16 6.85
CA GLY A 131 9.02 -23.58 6.27
C GLY A 131 8.30 -22.61 7.20
N GLN A 132 8.86 -22.33 8.38
CA GLN A 132 8.39 -21.33 9.33
C GLN A 132 9.44 -20.25 9.54
N LEU A 133 8.99 -19.05 9.91
CA LEU A 133 9.88 -17.96 10.29
C LEU A 133 9.92 -17.85 11.80
N SER A 134 11.08 -18.18 12.38
CA SER A 134 11.37 -17.73 13.74
C SER A 134 11.43 -16.20 13.81
N GLU A 135 11.39 -15.65 15.02
CA GLU A 135 11.43 -14.19 15.21
C GLU A 135 12.69 -13.54 14.61
N ASP A 136 13.83 -14.22 14.66
CA ASP A 136 15.07 -13.70 14.08
C ASP A 136 15.12 -13.87 12.57
N GLU A 137 14.49 -14.92 12.03
CA GLU A 137 14.33 -15.10 10.58
C GLU A 137 13.38 -14.04 10.01
N TYR A 138 12.24 -13.77 10.67
CA TYR A 138 11.29 -12.75 10.26
C TYR A 138 11.93 -11.36 10.12
N LYS A 139 12.82 -10.96 11.03
CA LYS A 139 13.55 -9.66 10.95
C LYS A 139 14.45 -9.53 9.71
N ASN A 140 14.78 -10.64 9.05
CA ASN A 140 15.55 -10.65 7.80
C ASN A 140 14.66 -10.57 6.55
N THR A 141 13.34 -10.42 6.72
CA THR A 141 12.41 -10.12 5.63
C THR A 141 12.32 -8.62 5.39
N PHE A 142 11.95 -8.22 4.18
CA PHE A 142 11.61 -6.83 3.85
C PHE A 142 10.09 -6.60 3.92
N ASN A 143 9.49 -7.11 5.00
CA ASN A 143 8.03 -7.16 5.20
C ASN A 143 7.50 -5.96 5.98
N ASN A 144 7.95 -4.76 5.62
CA ASN A 144 7.58 -3.52 6.29
C ASN A 144 7.60 -2.36 5.29
N PHE A 145 6.95 -1.26 5.64
CA PHE A 145 7.00 -0.01 4.89
C PHE A 145 6.96 1.18 5.85
N GLY A 146 7.54 2.29 5.41
CA GLY A 146 7.56 3.56 6.14
C GLY A 146 6.43 4.47 5.68
N VAL A 147 5.76 5.10 6.64
CA VAL A 147 4.67 6.03 6.42
C VAL A 147 5.01 7.38 7.05
N GLU A 148 4.67 8.46 6.36
CA GLU A 148 4.65 9.81 6.91
C GLU A 148 3.22 10.31 7.00
N GLY A 149 2.90 10.93 8.12
CA GLY A 149 1.58 11.50 8.41
C GLY A 149 1.61 13.03 8.45
N MET A 150 0.52 13.64 8.01
CA MET A 150 0.24 15.07 8.12
C MET A 150 -1.15 15.26 8.74
N ALA A 151 -1.27 16.19 9.68
CA ALA A 151 -2.55 16.58 10.25
C ALA A 151 -2.74 18.09 10.15
N ILE A 152 -3.98 18.51 9.86
CA ILE A 152 -4.40 19.91 9.91
C ILE A 152 -5.41 20.07 11.04
N THR A 153 -5.11 20.98 11.97
CA THR A 153 -6.00 21.36 13.07
C THR A 153 -6.52 22.79 12.93
N GLU A 154 -7.70 23.07 13.48
CA GLU A 154 -8.26 24.40 13.63
C GLU A 154 -8.38 24.74 15.11
N ARG A 155 -8.04 25.97 15.51
CA ARG A 155 -8.33 26.42 16.87
C ARG A 155 -9.70 27.10 16.96
N LYS A 156 -10.68 26.43 17.57
CA LYS A 156 -12.00 26.99 17.85
C LYS A 156 -12.23 27.17 19.35
N GLY A 157 -12.48 28.42 19.76
CA GLY A 157 -12.87 28.73 21.15
C GLY A 157 -11.85 28.37 22.22
N GLY A 158 -10.58 28.21 21.87
CA GLY A 158 -9.50 27.78 22.79
C GLY A 158 -9.11 26.31 22.65
N ASN A 159 -9.93 25.49 21.98
CA ASN A 159 -9.66 24.07 21.71
C ASN A 159 -9.11 23.87 20.30
N GLU A 160 -8.26 22.86 20.11
CA GLU A 160 -7.84 22.39 18.79
C GLU A 160 -8.80 21.30 18.29
N GLU A 161 -9.37 21.50 17.11
CA GLU A 161 -10.22 20.55 16.40
C GLU A 161 -9.46 19.99 15.21
N LEU A 162 -9.46 18.67 15.04
CA LEU A 162 -8.85 18.02 13.88
C LEU A 162 -9.73 18.19 12.63
N ILE A 163 -9.18 18.81 11.58
CA ILE A 163 -9.89 19.04 10.30
C ILE A 163 -9.61 17.90 9.32
N ALA A 164 -8.33 17.51 9.17
CA ALA A 164 -7.91 16.50 8.22
C ALA A 164 -6.64 15.76 8.68
N VAL A 165 -6.53 14.48 8.33
CA VAL A 165 -5.32 13.66 8.48
C VAL A 165 -5.03 12.98 7.15
N SER A 166 -3.78 12.98 6.72
CA SER A 166 -3.33 12.22 5.56
C SER A 166 -2.06 11.44 5.90
N GLU A 167 -1.95 10.23 5.40
CA GLU A 167 -0.77 9.38 5.54
C GLU A 167 -0.31 8.89 4.16
N LYS A 168 1.01 8.82 3.97
CA LYS A 168 1.62 8.40 2.70
C LYS A 168 2.78 7.45 2.93
N ILE A 169 2.86 6.43 2.09
CA ILE A 169 4.04 5.56 2.01
C ILE A 169 5.22 6.33 1.42
N VAL A 170 6.29 6.42 2.20
CA VAL A 170 7.57 7.06 1.81
C VAL A 170 8.69 6.05 1.59
N GLN A 171 8.50 4.82 2.07
CA GLN A 171 9.44 3.73 1.87
C GLN A 171 8.70 2.40 1.76
N SER A 172 8.83 1.73 0.62
CA SER A 172 8.39 0.33 0.44
C SER A 172 9.56 -0.62 0.75
N TYR A 173 9.26 -1.88 1.08
CA TYR A 173 10.27 -2.92 1.31
C TYR A 173 11.30 -2.58 2.40
N GLY A 174 10.83 -2.00 3.51
CA GLY A 174 11.62 -1.83 4.73
C GLY A 174 11.87 -3.17 5.43
N LEU A 175 12.94 -3.25 6.22
CA LEU A 175 13.19 -4.41 7.07
C LEU A 175 12.05 -4.61 8.07
N ALA A 176 11.64 -5.86 8.24
CA ALA A 176 10.73 -6.25 9.28
C ALA A 176 11.31 -5.87 10.65
N SER A 177 10.50 -5.19 11.45
CA SER A 177 10.90 -4.64 12.73
C SER A 177 9.88 -5.03 13.78
N ASN A 178 10.37 -5.31 14.99
CA ASN A 178 9.55 -5.56 16.17
C ASN A 178 9.17 -4.27 16.90
N GLU A 179 9.81 -3.14 16.56
CA GLU A 179 9.81 -1.91 17.35
C GLU A 179 9.16 -0.74 16.58
N SER A 180 8.47 -1.02 15.48
CA SER A 180 7.80 0.02 14.70
C SER A 180 6.72 0.66 15.56
N GLY A 181 6.93 1.91 15.97
CA GLY A 181 5.99 2.70 16.77
C GLY A 181 4.72 3.13 16.02
N TYR A 182 4.49 2.61 14.81
CA TYR A 182 3.29 2.84 14.01
C TYR A 182 2.77 1.49 13.52
N VAL A 183 1.44 1.41 13.38
CA VAL A 183 0.70 0.20 13.05
C VAL A 183 1.21 -0.38 11.73
N ASN A 184 1.88 -1.52 11.82
CA ASN A 184 2.29 -2.30 10.64
C ASN A 184 1.05 -2.96 10.04
N TYR A 185 1.04 -3.23 8.73
CA TYR A 185 -0.09 -3.86 8.04
C TYR A 185 -0.47 -5.23 8.63
N ARG A 186 0.50 -5.88 9.29
CA ARG A 186 0.30 -7.05 10.15
C ARG A 186 0.33 -6.70 11.63
N GLU A 187 -0.61 -5.85 12.03
CA GLU A 187 -0.63 -5.30 13.38
C GLU A 187 -0.62 -6.41 14.45
N TYR A 188 0.56 -6.62 15.05
CA TYR A 188 0.91 -7.63 16.07
C TYR A 188 0.91 -9.11 15.64
N ASP A 189 0.32 -9.46 14.49
CA ASP A 189 0.28 -10.83 13.95
C ASP A 189 1.40 -11.02 12.92
N LYS A 190 2.65 -11.22 13.38
CA LYS A 190 3.80 -11.44 12.48
C LYS A 190 3.55 -12.63 11.56
N ALA A 191 4.02 -12.53 10.33
CA ALA A 191 3.97 -13.66 9.43
C ALA A 191 4.78 -14.83 9.97
N ILE A 192 4.15 -15.99 10.09
CA ILE A 192 4.80 -17.20 10.62
C ILE A 192 5.39 -18.08 9.52
N SER A 193 5.00 -17.87 8.26
CA SER A 193 5.49 -18.61 7.10
C SER A 193 5.23 -17.81 5.81
N LEU A 194 5.78 -18.29 4.69
CA LEU A 194 5.45 -17.75 3.36
C LEU A 194 3.97 -17.99 3.02
N ASP A 195 3.39 -19.13 3.41
CA ASP A 195 1.98 -19.45 3.15
C ASP A 195 1.02 -18.50 3.87
N ASP A 196 1.24 -18.27 5.16
CA ASP A 196 0.46 -17.31 5.96
C ASP A 196 0.55 -15.91 5.34
N GLU A 197 1.76 -15.57 4.94
CA GLU A 197 2.04 -14.29 4.33
C GLU A 197 1.29 -14.10 2.99
N LEU A 198 1.31 -15.13 2.14
CA LEU A 198 0.63 -15.16 0.86
C LEU A 198 -0.90 -15.10 1.00
N ASN A 199 -1.49 -15.91 1.91
CA ASN A 199 -2.92 -15.88 2.16
C ASN A 199 -3.38 -14.47 2.54
N THR A 200 -2.75 -13.89 3.54
CA THR A 200 -3.12 -12.56 4.01
C THR A 200 -2.85 -11.47 2.95
N THR A 201 -1.76 -11.55 2.17
CA THR A 201 -1.51 -10.59 1.08
C THR A 201 -2.65 -10.64 0.05
N ILE A 202 -3.11 -11.84 -0.34
CA ILE A 202 -4.26 -12.01 -1.24
C ILE A 202 -5.56 -11.52 -0.59
N GLN A 203 -5.73 -11.68 0.72
CA GLN A 203 -6.90 -11.14 1.42
C GLN A 203 -6.90 -9.62 1.48
N ILE A 204 -5.73 -9.00 1.64
CA ILE A 204 -5.57 -7.54 1.73
C ILE A 204 -5.76 -6.87 0.38
N ASP A 205 -5.16 -7.41 -0.70
CA ASP A 205 -5.37 -6.94 -2.07
C ASP A 205 -6.81 -7.26 -2.48
N ASN A 206 -7.71 -6.29 -2.23
CA ASN A 206 -9.15 -6.49 -2.32
C ASN A 206 -9.69 -6.11 -3.69
N ASN A 207 -8.99 -5.21 -4.39
CA ASN A 207 -9.34 -4.80 -5.74
C ASN A 207 -8.72 -5.73 -6.80
N PHE A 208 -7.71 -6.54 -6.43
CA PHE A 208 -6.92 -7.41 -7.30
C PHE A 208 -6.19 -6.63 -8.39
N ASP A 209 -5.61 -5.49 -8.03
CA ASP A 209 -4.85 -4.63 -8.95
C ASP A 209 -3.34 -4.88 -8.90
N SER A 210 -2.91 -5.93 -8.17
CA SER A 210 -1.50 -6.32 -8.04
C SER A 210 -0.66 -5.31 -7.24
N GLU A 211 -1.30 -4.38 -6.55
CA GLU A 211 -0.68 -3.45 -5.63
C GLU A 211 -1.33 -3.59 -4.25
N MET A 212 -0.54 -3.42 -3.19
CA MET A 212 -1.06 -3.25 -1.85
C MET A 212 -1.01 -1.77 -1.52
N SER A 213 -2.13 -1.07 -1.67
CA SER A 213 -2.22 0.34 -1.28
C SER A 213 -2.13 0.53 0.23
N LEU A 214 -1.80 1.73 0.69
CA LEU A 214 -1.84 2.05 2.13
C LEU A 214 -3.24 1.86 2.74
N ASP A 215 -4.29 2.15 1.96
CA ASP A 215 -5.68 1.95 2.38
C ASP A 215 -5.96 0.47 2.69
N GLU A 216 -5.58 -0.41 1.77
CA GLU A 216 -5.70 -1.87 1.93
C GLU A 216 -4.83 -2.38 3.08
N ALA A 217 -3.59 -1.89 3.17
CA ALA A 217 -2.66 -2.27 4.24
C ALA A 217 -3.17 -1.89 5.64
N TYR A 218 -4.03 -0.87 5.77
CA TYR A 218 -4.72 -0.53 7.02
C TYR A 218 -6.08 -1.20 7.19
N SER A 219 -6.66 -1.72 6.12
CA SER A 219 -8.00 -2.28 6.08
C SER A 219 -8.00 -3.82 6.14
N THR A 220 -7.24 -4.38 7.08
CA THR A 220 -6.93 -5.83 7.09
C THR A 220 -8.00 -6.73 7.72
N LYS A 221 -8.97 -6.16 8.45
CA LYS A 221 -10.09 -6.88 9.09
C LYS A 221 -11.33 -5.98 9.12
N GLU A 222 -12.55 -6.52 9.23
CA GLU A 222 -13.79 -5.71 9.20
C GLU A 222 -13.84 -4.59 10.26
N ASP A 223 -13.22 -4.78 11.41
CA ASP A 223 -13.14 -3.80 12.51
C ASP A 223 -11.93 -2.85 12.39
N LYS A 224 -11.07 -3.06 11.39
CA LYS A 224 -9.89 -2.24 11.09
C LYS A 224 -10.04 -1.67 9.69
N ASN A 225 -10.30 -0.37 9.61
CA ASN A 225 -10.24 0.38 8.36
C ASN A 225 -9.20 1.49 8.48
N ALA A 226 -8.74 1.99 7.33
CA ALA A 226 -7.78 3.09 7.25
C ALA A 226 -8.13 4.29 8.14
N GLN A 227 -9.42 4.67 8.20
CA GLN A 227 -9.90 5.75 9.05
C GLN A 227 -9.63 5.51 10.54
N ALA A 228 -9.95 4.32 11.05
CA ALA A 228 -9.72 3.97 12.45
C ALA A 228 -8.22 3.94 12.79
N VAL A 229 -7.40 3.38 11.89
CA VAL A 229 -5.94 3.29 12.07
C VAL A 229 -5.32 4.69 12.12
N MET A 230 -5.63 5.55 11.15
CA MET A 230 -5.09 6.91 11.09
C MET A 230 -5.58 7.80 12.24
N THR A 231 -6.82 7.62 12.68
CA THR A 231 -7.33 8.34 13.87
C THR A 231 -6.52 7.97 15.11
N ARG A 232 -6.22 6.68 15.29
CA ARG A 232 -5.36 6.23 16.39
C ARG A 232 -3.94 6.76 16.27
N HIS A 233 -3.32 6.71 15.09
CA HIS A 233 -1.98 7.28 14.88
C HIS A 233 -1.93 8.75 15.28
N PHE A 234 -2.93 9.52 14.89
CA PHE A 234 -3.04 10.92 15.29
C PHE A 234 -3.20 11.08 16.81
N GLU A 235 -4.07 10.30 17.46
CA GLU A 235 -4.22 10.35 18.92
C GLU A 235 -2.92 9.99 19.66
N GLU A 236 -2.17 9.01 19.16
CA GLU A 236 -0.87 8.62 19.71
C GLU A 236 0.18 9.71 19.50
N PHE A 237 0.21 10.32 18.31
CA PHE A 237 1.04 11.48 18.03
C PHE A 237 0.75 12.63 19.00
N ILE A 238 -0.52 13.00 19.19
CA ILE A 238 -0.95 14.03 20.14
C ILE A 238 -0.57 13.68 21.59
N LYS A 239 -0.68 12.40 21.99
CA LYS A 239 -0.21 11.96 23.31
C LYS A 239 1.32 12.08 23.43
N SER A 240 2.06 11.80 22.36
CA SER A 240 3.53 11.80 22.36
C SER A 240 4.13 13.21 22.46
N ILE A 241 3.42 14.24 21.99
CA ILE A 241 3.84 15.64 22.10
C ILE A 241 3.57 16.24 23.51
N GLY A 242 2.84 15.55 24.39
CA GLY A 242 2.51 16.00 25.75
C GLY A 242 1.44 17.11 25.83
N ASP A 243 1.06 17.53 27.04
CA ASP A 243 0.22 18.73 27.24
C ASP A 243 0.91 19.93 26.56
N ILE A 244 0.26 20.53 25.56
CA ILE A 244 0.72 21.74 24.85
C ILE A 244 0.56 22.97 25.77
N ASP A 245 1.11 22.92 26.99
CA ASP A 245 1.20 24.04 27.93
C ASP A 245 2.64 24.55 28.09
N GLU A 246 3.65 23.87 27.52
CA GLU A 246 5.07 24.26 27.68
C GLU A 246 5.84 24.64 26.40
N TYR A 247 5.20 24.67 25.23
CA TYR A 247 5.71 25.45 24.09
C TYR A 247 5.03 26.82 24.06
N ASN A 248 5.47 27.69 24.97
CA ASN A 248 5.23 29.13 24.89
C ASN A 248 5.91 29.69 23.64
N VAL A 249 5.25 29.59 22.48
CA VAL A 249 5.39 30.63 21.46
C VAL A 249 4.50 31.77 21.93
N GLU A 250 5.13 32.74 22.58
CA GLU A 250 4.53 34.02 22.96
C GLU A 250 4.10 34.76 21.68
N MET A 251 2.92 34.40 21.14
CA MET A 251 2.26 35.13 20.07
C MET A 251 1.30 36.15 20.69
N ASP A 252 1.74 37.41 20.57
CA ASP A 252 1.16 38.66 21.02
C ASP A 252 -0.39 38.71 21.01
N LYS A 253 -0.96 38.95 22.20
CA LYS A 253 -2.40 39.03 22.49
C LYS A 253 -3.10 40.28 21.93
N ASN A 254 -2.62 40.89 20.83
CA ASN A 254 -3.10 42.20 20.38
C ASN A 254 -3.60 42.32 18.93
N SER A 255 -3.81 41.26 18.15
CA SER A 255 -4.45 41.40 16.83
C SER A 255 -5.99 41.42 16.92
N LYS A 256 -6.54 42.62 17.14
CA LYS A 256 -7.98 42.90 17.26
C LYS A 256 -8.80 42.80 15.95
N ASN A 257 -8.40 42.07 14.91
CA ASN A 257 -9.04 42.18 13.59
C ASN A 257 -9.40 40.85 12.87
N PHE A 258 -9.65 39.75 13.57
CA PHE A 258 -10.04 38.49 12.89
C PHE A 258 -11.56 38.27 12.75
N ASN A 259 -12.40 39.01 13.47
CA ASN A 259 -13.86 38.84 13.45
C ASN A 259 -14.59 39.44 12.22
N LYS A 260 -13.87 39.82 11.15
CA LYS A 260 -14.48 40.44 9.96
C LYS A 260 -14.50 39.56 8.70
N LEU A 261 -14.00 38.32 8.77
CA LEU A 261 -13.97 37.40 7.62
C LEU A 261 -15.01 36.27 7.65
N LEU A 262 -15.87 36.22 8.68
CA LEU A 262 -16.82 35.10 8.88
C LEU A 262 -18.29 35.43 8.60
N ASN A 263 -18.60 36.59 8.00
CA ASN A 263 -19.94 36.87 7.51
C ASN A 263 -19.88 37.13 6.01
N GLU A 264 -20.16 36.10 5.21
CA GLU A 264 -21.17 36.14 4.15
C GLU A 264 -21.24 34.77 3.45
N GLU A 265 -22.44 34.18 3.54
CA GLU A 265 -23.04 33.10 2.75
C GLU A 265 -22.17 32.49 1.62
N ASN A 266 -21.68 31.26 1.86
CA ASN A 266 -21.62 30.10 0.93
C ASN A 266 -20.62 29.05 1.44
N ILE A 267 -20.87 28.47 2.61
CA ILE A 267 -20.07 27.36 3.16
C ILE A 267 -20.84 26.06 2.94
N GLU A 268 -21.01 25.67 1.68
CA GLU A 268 -21.33 24.28 1.28
C GLU A 268 -20.28 23.72 0.31
N ASN A 269 -19.30 24.53 -0.14
CA ASN A 269 -18.26 24.15 -1.11
C ASN A 269 -16.82 24.19 -0.55
N PHE A 270 -16.62 24.49 0.73
CA PHE A 270 -15.30 24.83 1.28
C PHE A 270 -14.49 23.61 1.76
N ASP A 271 -15.16 22.53 2.20
CA ASP A 271 -14.50 21.29 2.62
C ASP A 271 -13.77 20.59 1.44
N LEU A 272 -14.26 20.76 0.21
CA LEU A 272 -13.65 20.18 -1.00
C LEU A 272 -12.27 20.77 -1.34
N ASN A 273 -12.01 22.03 -1.00
CA ASN A 273 -10.77 22.72 -1.39
C ASN A 273 -9.56 22.31 -0.53
N ILE A 274 -9.71 22.22 0.80
CA ILE A 274 -8.60 21.82 1.68
C ILE A 274 -8.19 20.37 1.42
N ASN A 275 -9.17 19.49 1.19
CA ASN A 275 -8.94 18.07 0.90
C ASN A 275 -8.20 17.88 -0.43
N PHE A 276 -8.65 18.57 -1.50
CA PHE A 276 -8.00 18.52 -2.81
C PHE A 276 -6.55 19.03 -2.76
N ILE A 277 -6.30 20.08 -1.98
CA ILE A 277 -4.96 20.64 -1.80
C ILE A 277 -4.05 19.65 -1.05
N LEU A 278 -4.54 19.02 0.01
CA LEU A 278 -3.80 18.02 0.77
C LEU A 278 -3.48 16.79 -0.08
N ASP A 279 -4.47 16.23 -0.77
CA ASP A 279 -4.28 15.10 -1.68
C ASP A 279 -3.24 15.44 -2.76
N LEU A 280 -3.34 16.64 -3.36
CA LEU A 280 -2.39 17.10 -4.36
C LEU A 280 -0.98 17.30 -3.81
N PHE A 281 -0.84 17.80 -2.57
CA PHE A 281 0.43 17.99 -1.88
C PHE A 281 1.08 16.65 -1.54
N MET A 282 0.31 15.72 -0.97
CA MET A 282 0.81 14.40 -0.58
C MET A 282 1.20 13.58 -1.81
N GLN A 283 0.51 13.74 -2.94
CA GLN A 283 0.93 13.11 -4.20
C GLN A 283 2.25 13.65 -4.78
N LYS A 284 2.80 14.76 -4.29
CA LYS A 284 4.08 15.31 -4.79
C LYS A 284 5.29 14.57 -4.24
N ASP A 285 6.43 14.70 -4.93
CA ASP A 285 7.72 14.28 -4.40
C ASP A 285 8.21 15.24 -3.30
N GLN A 286 9.14 14.77 -2.46
CA GLN A 286 9.64 15.54 -1.31
C GLN A 286 10.18 16.91 -1.69
N LYS A 287 10.92 17.01 -2.81
CA LYS A 287 11.54 18.26 -3.25
C LYS A 287 10.49 19.29 -3.66
N GLU A 288 9.40 18.83 -4.24
CA GLU A 288 8.27 19.67 -4.61
C GLU A 288 7.43 20.07 -3.40
N GLN A 289 7.26 19.17 -2.44
CA GLN A 289 6.67 19.50 -1.14
C GLN A 289 7.50 20.58 -0.43
N ASP A 290 8.82 20.40 -0.33
CA ASP A 290 9.74 21.36 0.27
C ASP A 290 9.65 22.73 -0.41
N ARG A 291 9.57 22.76 -1.75
CA ARG A 291 9.41 24.03 -2.52
C ARG A 291 8.10 24.74 -2.19
N ILE A 292 7.02 23.98 -2.03
CA ILE A 292 5.70 24.53 -1.66
C ILE A 292 5.75 25.08 -0.23
N ILE A 293 6.34 24.32 0.70
CA ILE A 293 6.55 24.75 2.09
C ILE A 293 7.41 26.01 2.14
N GLU A 294 8.54 26.06 1.43
CA GLU A 294 9.41 27.25 1.36
C GLU A 294 8.64 28.48 0.85
N LYS A 295 7.80 28.33 -0.19
CA LYS A 295 6.96 29.43 -0.69
C LYS A 295 5.93 29.89 0.34
N LEU A 296 5.31 28.96 1.06
CA LEU A 296 4.35 29.28 2.12
C LEU A 296 5.03 29.98 3.30
N LEU A 297 6.23 29.52 3.69
CA LEU A 297 7.05 30.15 4.73
C LEU A 297 7.50 31.55 4.32
N GLN A 298 7.93 31.74 3.07
CA GLN A 298 8.32 33.05 2.56
C GLN A 298 7.13 34.02 2.51
N LEU A 299 5.94 33.54 2.14
CA LEU A 299 4.72 34.35 2.19
C LEU A 299 4.31 34.73 3.62
N LYS A 300 4.57 33.85 4.60
CA LYS A 300 4.39 34.15 6.03
C LYS A 300 5.36 35.22 6.51
N GLU A 301 6.63 35.13 6.11
CA GLU A 301 7.65 36.12 6.43
C GLU A 301 7.34 37.49 5.81
N ASP A 302 6.92 37.52 4.54
CA ASP A 302 6.62 38.75 3.81
C ASP A 302 5.36 39.46 4.33
N ASN A 303 4.33 38.71 4.72
CA ASN A 303 3.06 39.28 5.17
C ASN A 303 2.95 39.43 6.69
N LYS A 304 3.91 38.90 7.47
CA LYS A 304 3.90 38.86 8.95
C LYS A 304 2.61 38.27 9.56
N GLU A 305 1.89 37.48 8.78
CA GLU A 305 0.67 36.77 9.17
C GLU A 305 0.72 35.38 8.57
N GLU A 306 0.05 34.42 9.21
CA GLU A 306 -0.03 33.07 8.65
C GLU A 306 -0.80 33.07 7.32
N PRO A 307 -0.38 32.26 6.33
CA PRO A 307 -1.05 32.21 5.05
C PRO A 307 -2.50 31.76 5.24
N SER A 308 -3.46 32.58 4.83
CA SER A 308 -4.88 32.16 4.81
C SER A 308 -5.08 30.96 3.88
N ILE A 309 -6.15 30.17 4.10
CA ILE A 309 -6.50 29.02 3.26
C ILE A 309 -6.62 29.41 1.77
N ASP A 310 -7.19 30.58 1.47
CA ASP A 310 -7.27 31.12 0.10
C ASP A 310 -5.90 31.41 -0.52
N VAL A 311 -4.91 31.77 0.30
CA VAL A 311 -3.53 32.00 -0.15
C VAL A 311 -2.85 30.66 -0.40
N MET A 312 -3.08 29.67 0.47
CA MET A 312 -2.61 28.29 0.23
C MET A 312 -3.19 27.76 -1.08
N ASP A 313 -4.49 27.80 -1.28
CA ASP A 313 -5.17 27.33 -2.50
C ASP A 313 -4.63 28.02 -3.77
N LYS A 314 -4.41 29.33 -3.71
CA LYS A 314 -3.79 30.08 -4.83
C LYS A 314 -2.37 29.64 -5.11
N VAL A 315 -1.53 29.43 -4.09
CA VAL A 315 -0.15 28.96 -4.28
C VAL A 315 -0.16 27.57 -4.90
N TYR A 316 -0.94 26.64 -4.35
CA TYR A 316 -1.08 25.29 -4.90
C TYR A 316 -1.58 25.29 -6.35
N THR A 317 -2.66 26.03 -6.62
CA THR A 317 -3.26 26.14 -7.96
C THR A 317 -2.29 26.80 -8.94
N GLN A 318 -1.54 27.83 -8.53
CA GLN A 318 -0.54 28.48 -9.39
C GLN A 318 0.63 27.56 -9.73
N GLU A 319 1.18 26.84 -8.76
CA GLU A 319 2.25 25.88 -8.99
C GLU A 319 1.80 24.74 -9.91
N HIS A 320 0.56 24.24 -9.71
CA HIS A 320 -0.03 23.20 -10.53
C HIS A 320 -0.26 23.66 -11.98
N LEU A 321 -0.85 24.84 -12.18
CA LEU A 321 -1.07 25.42 -13.51
C LEU A 321 0.24 25.73 -14.24
N GLN A 322 1.27 26.19 -13.53
CA GLN A 322 2.60 26.40 -14.11
C GLN A 322 3.19 25.09 -14.64
N ARG A 323 2.99 23.97 -13.94
CA ARG A 323 3.45 22.66 -14.40
C ARG A 323 2.64 22.10 -15.56
N ILE A 324 1.31 22.24 -15.57
CA ILE A 324 0.51 21.88 -16.75
C ILE A 324 1.00 22.66 -17.96
N THR A 325 1.26 23.95 -17.78
CA THR A 325 1.77 24.82 -18.85
C THR A 325 3.16 24.39 -19.33
N GLN A 326 4.06 24.02 -18.41
CA GLN A 326 5.41 23.55 -18.74
C GLN A 326 5.37 22.18 -19.42
N ALA A 327 4.60 21.23 -18.91
CA ALA A 327 4.42 19.91 -19.52
C ALA A 327 3.78 20.00 -20.92
N GLN A 328 2.82 20.92 -21.12
CA GLN A 328 2.27 21.21 -22.44
C GLN A 328 3.28 21.83 -23.39
N LYS A 329 4.23 22.62 -22.87
CA LYS A 329 5.33 23.21 -23.64
C LYS A 329 6.35 22.15 -24.03
N ASP A 330 6.77 21.31 -23.09
CA ASP A 330 7.71 20.22 -23.32
C ASP A 330 7.12 19.17 -24.29
N ALA A 331 5.82 18.88 -24.19
CA ALA A 331 5.11 18.00 -25.14
C ALA A 331 5.02 18.61 -26.55
N LYS A 332 4.94 19.94 -26.67
CA LYS A 332 4.98 20.64 -27.97
C LYS A 332 6.38 20.69 -28.56
N GLU A 333 7.40 20.83 -27.73
CA GLU A 333 8.81 20.84 -28.15
C GLU A 333 9.30 19.44 -28.55
N ASN A 334 8.81 18.38 -27.88
CA ASN A 334 9.14 16.99 -28.22
C ASN A 334 8.33 16.41 -29.40
N ASN A 335 7.16 16.97 -29.75
CA ASN A 335 6.40 16.60 -30.95
C ASN A 335 6.84 17.34 -32.23
N GLY A 336 8.00 18.01 -32.20
CA GLY A 336 8.65 18.65 -33.35
C GLY A 336 9.35 17.69 -34.33
N LEU A 337 9.01 16.39 -34.34
CA LEU A 337 9.46 15.42 -35.34
C LEU A 337 8.29 15.03 -36.24
N HIS A 338 8.38 15.52 -37.48
CA HIS A 338 7.42 15.44 -38.58
C HIS A 338 6.49 14.20 -38.64
N LEU A 339 5.20 14.41 -38.35
CA LEU A 339 4.12 13.61 -38.93
C LEU A 339 3.99 13.97 -40.43
N LYS A 340 4.57 13.13 -41.31
CA LYS A 340 4.19 13.10 -42.73
C LYS A 340 2.74 12.60 -42.81
N THR A 341 1.84 13.48 -43.20
CA THR A 341 0.49 13.10 -43.63
C THR A 341 0.57 12.44 -45.01
N TYR A 342 0.25 11.15 -45.08
CA TYR A 342 -0.14 10.53 -46.34
C TYR A 342 -1.64 10.66 -46.48
N SER A 343 -2.08 11.43 -47.48
CA SER A 343 -3.46 11.41 -47.98
C SER A 343 -3.49 10.65 -49.30
N LYS A 344 -4.17 9.49 -49.27
CA LYS A 344 -4.57 8.57 -50.35
C LYS A 344 -3.50 8.02 -51.30
#